data_AF-A0A4V6NEC6-F1
#
_entry.id   AF-A0A4V6NEC6-F1
#
_cell.length_a   1.000
_cell.length_b   1.000
_cell.length_c   1.000
_cell.angle_alpha   90.00
_cell.angle_beta   90.00
_cell.angle_gamma   90.00
#
_symmetry.space_group_name_H-M   'P 1'
#
loop_
_entity.id
_entity.type
_entity.pdbx_description
1 polymer ?
#
loop_
_entity_poly.entity_id
_entity_poly.type
_entity_poly.pdbx_seq_one_letter_code
_entity_poly.pdbx_strand_id
1 'polypeptide(L)'
;MKRTNKQCLNCGEEFLPKTVTSVYCSHLCSKKAYKLKMKRLKIEEELKALTDKIPENRVFLSVPEAGMLFGIHNKSLYRLVSEGKIPSVNLGARLIRIDRTVMEEMFGPARRLPQVKSGPKKKLYSLEKEDCYSIGEIARRFQISEGSVYSHIRKYSIPTRQIGKYVYAPKMEIDNLYNGNEFI
;
A
#
# COMPACT_ATOMS: atom_id res chain seq x y z
N MET A 1 18.39 -26.43 2.67
CA MET A 1 17.60 -25.33 2.11
C MET A 1 18.54 -24.19 1.75
N LYS A 2 18.88 -24.03 0.46
CA LYS A 2 19.69 -22.91 -0.01
C LYS A 2 18.81 -21.65 0.01
N ARG A 3 19.07 -20.73 0.94
CA ARG A 3 18.26 -19.52 1.11
C ARG A 3 18.81 -18.45 0.19
N THR A 4 17.92 -17.81 -0.58
CA THR A 4 18.28 -16.70 -1.46
C THR A 4 18.37 -15.41 -0.64
N ASN A 5 19.31 -14.52 -0.98
CA ASN A 5 19.41 -13.21 -0.37
C ASN A 5 18.15 -12.38 -0.69
N LYS A 6 17.69 -11.59 0.28
CA LYS A 6 16.58 -10.63 0.13
C LYS A 6 17.08 -9.22 0.42
N GLN A 7 16.46 -8.21 -0.19
CA GLN A 7 16.73 -6.82 0.15
C GLN A 7 15.85 -6.38 1.33
N CYS A 8 16.45 -5.65 2.27
CA CYS A 8 15.76 -5.14 3.44
C CYS A 8 14.88 -3.93 3.07
N LEU A 9 13.56 -3.97 3.36
CA LEU A 9 12.66 -2.84 3.06
C LEU A 9 12.97 -1.54 3.82
N ASN A 10 13.80 -1.60 4.87
CA ASN A 10 14.14 -0.41 5.66
C ASN A 10 15.48 0.23 5.29
N CYS A 11 16.51 -0.56 4.96
CA CYS A 11 17.85 -0.04 4.63
C CYS A 11 18.31 -0.35 3.20
N GLY A 12 17.60 -1.20 2.45
CA GLY A 12 17.97 -1.60 1.09
C GLY A 12 19.07 -2.66 1.00
N GLU A 13 19.76 -2.95 2.10
CA GLU A 13 20.86 -3.94 2.12
C GLU A 13 20.37 -5.36 1.89
N GLU A 14 21.19 -6.15 1.19
CA GLU A 14 20.97 -7.58 1.01
C GLU A 14 21.26 -8.33 2.31
N PHE A 15 20.41 -9.30 2.65
CA PHE A 15 20.59 -10.14 3.82
C PHE A 15 20.09 -11.56 3.55
N LEU A 16 20.65 -12.50 4.31
CA LEU A 16 20.19 -13.88 4.30
C LEU A 16 19.00 -14.03 5.28
N PRO A 17 17.77 -14.30 4.79
CA PRO A 17 16.61 -14.37 5.66
C PRO A 17 16.67 -15.57 6.62
N LYS A 18 16.31 -15.35 7.89
CA LYS A 18 16.20 -16.42 8.89
C LYS A 18 14.96 -17.29 8.66
N THR A 19 13.85 -16.65 8.26
CA THR A 19 12.57 -17.28 7.96
C THR A 19 12.11 -16.87 6.57
N VAL A 20 11.24 -17.67 5.95
CA VAL A 20 10.70 -17.42 4.60
C VAL A 20 10.05 -16.02 4.50
N THR A 21 9.44 -15.54 5.58
CA THR A 21 8.80 -14.21 5.68
C THR A 21 9.67 -13.11 6.26
N SER A 22 10.96 -13.32 6.47
CA SER A 22 11.80 -12.24 6.98
C SER A 22 11.88 -11.12 5.94
N VAL A 23 11.39 -9.93 6.31
CA VAL A 23 11.35 -8.74 5.44
C VAL A 23 12.51 -7.79 5.72
N TYR A 24 13.04 -7.82 6.96
CA TYR A 24 14.09 -6.93 7.42
C TYR A 24 15.36 -7.71 7.77
N CYS A 25 16.52 -7.08 7.57
CA CYS A 25 17.83 -7.67 7.90
C CYS A 25 18.03 -7.87 9.41
N SER A 26 17.42 -7.02 10.24
CA SER A 26 17.62 -7.04 11.69
C SER A 26 16.40 -6.54 12.46
N HIS A 27 16.38 -6.85 13.76
CA HIS A 27 15.35 -6.35 14.69
C HIS A 27 15.35 -4.82 14.80
N LEU A 28 16.51 -4.17 14.62
CA LEU A 28 16.62 -2.71 14.59
C LEU A 28 15.89 -2.12 13.37
N CYS A 29 16.11 -2.68 12.19
CA CYS A 29 15.40 -2.27 10.96
C CYS A 29 13.89 -2.49 11.09
N SER A 30 13.47 -3.63 11.65
CA SER A 30 12.05 -3.90 11.93
C SER A 30 11.44 -2.85 12.88
N LYS A 31 12.11 -2.53 13.98
CA LYS A 31 11.67 -1.50 14.93
C LYS A 31 11.60 -0.10 14.30
N LYS A 32 12.58 0.27 13.47
CA LYS A 32 12.59 1.55 12.74
C LYS A 32 11.40 1.63 11.77
N ALA A 33 11.19 0.60 10.96
CA ALA A 33 10.06 0.52 10.04
C ALA A 33 8.72 0.61 10.77
N TYR A 34 8.56 -0.08 11.90
CA TYR A 34 7.37 0.00 12.74
C TYR A 34 7.11 1.42 13.25
N LYS A 35 8.13 2.10 13.78
CA LYS A 35 8.01 3.49 14.25
C LYS A 35 7.63 4.45 13.13
N LEU A 36 8.22 4.28 11.94
CA LEU A 36 7.87 5.10 10.77
C LEU A 36 6.42 4.87 10.33
N LYS A 37 5.97 3.61 10.31
CA LYS A 37 4.57 3.27 10.00
C LYS A 37 3.61 3.93 11.00
N MET A 38 3.88 3.82 12.30
CA MET A 38 3.03 4.43 13.33
C MET A 38 2.99 5.96 13.25
N LYS A 39 4.13 6.60 12.93
CA LYS A 39 4.15 8.06 12.68
C LYS A 39 3.29 8.45 11.48
N ARG A 40 3.36 7.71 10.37
CA ARG A 40 2.55 7.96 9.18
C ARG A 40 1.06 7.80 9.46
N LEU A 41 0.67 6.72 10.13
CA LEU A 41 -0.72 6.48 10.52
C LEU A 41 -1.25 7.60 11.41
N LYS A 42 -0.47 8.07 12.40
CA LYS A 42 -0.88 9.17 13.26
C LYS A 42 -1.08 10.48 12.49
N ILE A 43 -0.17 10.81 11.58
CA ILE A 43 -0.31 12.00 10.71
C ILE A 43 -1.56 11.89 9.83
N GLU A 44 -1.82 10.70 9.27
CA GLU A 44 -2.99 10.44 8.45
C GLU A 44 -4.30 10.53 9.24
N GLU A 45 -4.33 10.01 10.46
CA GLU A 45 -5.46 10.14 11.39
C GLU A 45 -5.72 11.61 11.78
N GLU A 46 -4.67 12.37 12.09
CA GLU A 46 -4.78 13.80 12.41
C GLU A 46 -5.31 14.60 11.21
N LEU A 47 -4.79 14.34 10.00
CA LEU A 47 -5.27 14.96 8.77
C LEU A 47 -6.73 14.61 8.50
N LYS A 48 -7.12 13.35 8.70
CA LYS A 48 -8.50 12.91 8.52
C LYS A 48 -9.45 13.58 9.52
N ALA A 49 -9.05 13.67 10.79
CA ALA A 49 -9.82 14.37 11.82
C ALA A 49 -9.99 15.88 11.52
N LEU A 50 -9.03 16.49 10.83
CA LEU A 50 -9.14 17.87 10.35
C LEU A 50 -10.08 17.98 9.15
N THR A 51 -10.01 17.05 8.19
CA THR A 51 -10.92 17.07 7.02
C THR A 51 -12.37 16.80 7.41
N ASP A 52 -12.61 15.90 8.36
CA ASP A 52 -13.97 15.53 8.81
C ASP A 52 -14.69 16.69 9.51
N LYS A 53 -13.95 17.68 10.02
CA LYS A 53 -14.52 18.91 10.58
C LYS A 53 -15.03 19.90 9.53
N ILE A 54 -14.66 19.72 8.25
CA ILE A 54 -15.05 20.62 7.17
C ILE A 54 -16.40 20.14 6.63
N PRO A 55 -17.50 20.92 6.81
CA PRO A 55 -18.81 20.51 6.32
C PRO A 55 -18.83 20.41 4.79
N GLU A 56 -19.42 19.34 4.26
CA GLU A 56 -19.49 19.08 2.82
C GLU A 56 -20.26 20.17 2.05
N ASN A 57 -21.27 20.78 2.68
CA ASN A 57 -22.15 21.77 2.04
C ASN A 57 -21.57 23.20 1.99
N ARG A 58 -20.30 23.40 2.34
CA ARG A 58 -19.69 24.74 2.33
C ARG A 58 -19.26 25.12 0.91
N VAL A 59 -19.90 26.14 0.35
CA VAL A 59 -19.62 26.66 -1.01
C VAL A 59 -18.24 27.31 -1.09
N PHE A 60 -17.87 28.13 -0.11
CA PHE A 60 -16.58 28.83 -0.08
C PHE A 60 -15.62 28.21 0.92
N LEU A 61 -14.45 27.81 0.42
CA LEU A 61 -13.36 27.23 1.20
C LEU A 61 -12.27 28.27 1.44
N SER A 62 -11.65 28.24 2.62
CA SER A 62 -10.36 28.91 2.81
C SER A 62 -9.25 28.15 2.08
N VAL A 63 -8.14 28.83 1.78
CA VAL A 63 -6.97 28.20 1.15
C VAL A 63 -6.46 26.97 1.92
N PRO A 64 -6.34 27.00 3.27
CA PRO A 64 -5.96 25.80 4.02
C PRO A 64 -6.98 24.66 3.94
N GLU A 65 -8.29 24.97 3.98
CA GLU A 65 -9.35 23.96 3.84
C GLU A 65 -9.31 23.33 2.44
N ALA A 66 -9.16 24.13 1.38
CA ALA A 66 -8.99 23.64 0.02
C ALA A 66 -7.72 22.79 -0.12
N GLY A 67 -6.60 23.22 0.48
CA GLY A 67 -5.36 22.45 0.45
C GLY A 67 -5.52 21.06 1.06
N MET A 68 -6.23 20.95 2.19
CA MET A 68 -6.54 19.68 2.85
C MET A 68 -7.50 18.81 2.01
N LEU A 69 -8.56 19.40 1.46
CA LEU A 69 -9.59 18.67 0.70
C LEU A 69 -9.11 18.14 -0.66
N PHE A 70 -8.31 18.93 -1.37
CA PHE A 70 -7.83 18.58 -2.71
C PHE A 70 -6.43 17.96 -2.71
N GLY A 71 -5.76 17.89 -1.55
CA GLY A 71 -4.40 17.36 -1.41
C GLY A 71 -3.36 18.25 -2.09
N ILE A 72 -3.57 19.57 -2.08
CA ILE A 72 -2.71 20.55 -2.73
C ILE A 72 -2.01 21.37 -1.65
N HIS A 73 -0.71 21.58 -1.82
CA HIS A 73 0.04 22.40 -0.88
C HIS A 73 -0.46 23.85 -0.87
N ASN A 74 -0.69 24.44 0.31
CA ASN A 74 -1.24 25.80 0.46
C ASN A 74 -0.48 26.86 -0.34
N LYS A 75 0.87 26.75 -0.39
CA LYS A 75 1.71 27.67 -1.18
C LYS A 75 1.38 27.63 -2.69
N SER A 76 1.04 26.45 -3.21
CA SER A 76 0.64 26.29 -4.61
C SER A 76 -0.70 26.95 -4.87
N LEU A 77 -1.67 26.81 -3.95
CA LEU A 77 -2.96 27.49 -4.05
C LEU A 77 -2.79 29.01 -3.97
N TYR A 78 -2.03 29.52 -3.01
CA TYR A 78 -1.73 30.96 -2.93
C TYR A 78 -1.08 31.48 -4.21
N ARG A 79 -0.13 30.73 -4.80
CA ARG A 79 0.50 31.08 -6.07
C ARG A 79 -0.52 31.16 -7.21
N LEU A 80 -1.38 30.14 -7.34
CA LEU A 80 -2.41 30.11 -8.39
C LEU A 80 -3.45 31.22 -8.24
N VAL A 81 -3.79 31.58 -7.00
CA VAL A 81 -4.63 32.75 -6.71
C VAL A 81 -3.92 34.05 -7.09
N SER A 82 -2.63 34.21 -6.75
CA SER A 82 -1.87 35.41 -7.13
C SER A 82 -1.65 35.55 -8.64
N GLU A 83 -1.60 34.44 -9.36
CA GLU A 83 -1.54 34.38 -10.83
C GLU A 83 -2.90 34.62 -11.50
N GLY A 84 -3.99 34.74 -10.72
CA GLY A 84 -5.35 34.93 -11.24
C GLY A 84 -5.95 33.70 -11.92
N LYS A 85 -5.32 32.52 -11.79
CA LYS A 85 -5.82 31.26 -12.39
C LYS A 85 -7.00 30.68 -11.64
N ILE A 86 -7.09 30.98 -10.34
CA ILE A 86 -8.20 30.57 -9.49
C ILE A 86 -8.99 31.84 -9.12
N PRO A 87 -10.27 31.94 -9.52
CA PRO A 87 -11.13 33.00 -9.03
C PRO A 87 -11.28 32.88 -7.50
N SER A 88 -11.03 33.98 -6.80
CA SER A 88 -11.09 34.01 -5.35
C SER A 88 -11.66 35.34 -4.86
N VAL A 89 -12.34 35.29 -3.71
CA VAL A 89 -12.88 36.46 -3.03
C VAL A 89 -11.99 36.76 -1.83
N ASN A 90 -11.45 37.97 -1.77
CA ASN A 90 -10.65 38.40 -0.63
C ASN A 90 -11.51 39.19 0.36
N LEU A 91 -11.71 38.65 1.56
CA LEU A 91 -12.52 39.27 2.62
C LEU A 91 -11.69 40.06 3.65
N GLY A 92 -10.37 40.23 3.43
CA GLY A 92 -9.49 40.99 4.32
C GLY A 92 -8.06 40.44 4.37
N ALA A 93 -7.27 40.89 5.35
CA ALA A 93 -5.89 40.42 5.47
C ALA A 93 -5.84 38.90 5.69
N ARG A 94 -5.31 38.17 4.71
CA ARG A 94 -5.17 36.70 4.70
C ARG A 94 -6.49 35.92 4.69
N LEU A 95 -7.62 36.53 4.29
CA LEU A 95 -8.93 35.89 4.23
C LEU A 95 -9.36 35.62 2.79
N ILE A 96 -8.56 34.83 2.07
CA ILE A 96 -8.88 34.40 0.70
C ILE A 96 -9.88 33.24 0.75
N ARG A 97 -10.99 33.39 0.04
CA ARG A 97 -12.04 32.40 -0.14
C ARG A 97 -12.07 31.93 -1.59
N ILE A 98 -12.15 30.62 -1.79
CA ILE A 98 -12.18 29.98 -3.11
C ILE A 98 -13.50 29.20 -3.21
N ASP A 99 -14.15 29.29 -4.37
CA ASP A 99 -15.34 28.48 -4.66
C ASP A 99 -14.95 27.01 -4.82
N ARG A 100 -15.67 26.14 -4.11
CA ARG A 100 -15.47 24.70 -4.15
C ARG A 100 -15.68 24.12 -5.54
N THR A 101 -16.68 24.60 -6.28
CA THR A 101 -17.01 24.11 -7.63
C THR A 101 -15.84 24.28 -8.59
N VAL A 102 -15.21 25.45 -8.55
CA VAL A 102 -14.03 25.76 -9.36
C VAL A 102 -12.84 24.86 -9.01
N MET A 103 -12.65 24.56 -7.72
CA MET A 103 -11.62 23.59 -7.31
C MET A 103 -11.92 22.17 -7.81
N GLU A 104 -13.18 21.77 -7.77
CA GLU A 104 -13.61 20.46 -8.27
C GLU A 104 -13.47 20.33 -9.79
N GLU A 105 -13.72 21.41 -10.54
CA GLU A 105 -13.48 21.45 -11.99
C GLU A 105 -11.99 21.41 -12.34
N MET A 106 -11.15 22.17 -11.63
CA MET A 106 -9.72 22.28 -11.94
C MET A 106 -8.90 21.05 -11.49
N PHE A 107 -9.23 20.47 -10.34
CA PHE A 107 -8.42 19.43 -9.69
C PHE A 107 -9.13 18.09 -9.55
N GLY A 108 -10.38 18.01 -10.00
CA GLY A 108 -11.26 16.85 -9.82
C GLY A 108 -11.95 16.86 -8.45
N PRO A 109 -12.79 15.86 -8.17
CA PRO A 109 -13.50 15.77 -6.89
C PRO A 109 -12.51 15.79 -5.74
N ALA A 110 -12.87 16.47 -4.64
CA ALA A 110 -12.06 16.53 -3.42
C ALA A 110 -11.54 15.12 -3.10
N ARG A 111 -10.21 14.97 -3.09
CA ARG A 111 -9.58 13.70 -2.77
C ARG A 111 -9.93 13.41 -1.33
N ARG A 112 -10.95 12.56 -1.10
CA ARG A 112 -10.98 11.78 0.14
C ARG A 112 -9.61 11.11 0.16
N LEU A 113 -8.76 11.47 1.13
CA LEU A 113 -7.46 10.83 1.34
C LEU A 113 -7.66 9.35 1.02
N PRO A 114 -6.84 8.78 0.12
CA PRO A 114 -7.11 7.47 -0.45
C PRO A 114 -7.46 6.57 0.72
N GLN A 115 -8.70 6.11 0.78
CA GLN A 115 -9.04 5.10 1.75
C GLN A 115 -8.16 3.92 1.37
N VAL A 116 -7.04 3.77 2.07
CA VAL A 116 -6.15 2.63 1.89
C VAL A 116 -6.97 1.44 2.35
N LYS A 117 -7.66 0.83 1.39
CA LYS A 117 -8.39 -0.41 1.48
C LYS A 117 -8.89 -0.78 0.08
N SER A 118 -7.96 -0.99 -0.86
CA SER A 118 -8.03 -2.33 -1.40
C SER A 118 -7.51 -3.21 -0.27
N GLY A 119 -8.41 -3.84 0.51
CA GLY A 119 -8.02 -5.05 1.24
C GLY A 119 -7.28 -5.99 0.27
N PRO A 120 -6.54 -7.00 0.76
CA PRO A 120 -5.80 -7.90 -0.13
C PRO A 120 -6.75 -8.28 -1.27
N LYS A 121 -6.46 -7.77 -2.49
CA LYS A 121 -7.35 -7.98 -3.64
C LYS A 121 -7.55 -9.48 -3.65
N LYS A 122 -8.79 -9.97 -3.55
CA LYS A 122 -9.07 -11.40 -3.61
C LYS A 122 -8.42 -11.86 -4.91
N LYS A 123 -7.23 -12.47 -4.82
CA LYS A 123 -6.44 -12.83 -5.99
C LYS A 123 -7.27 -13.90 -6.68
N LEU A 124 -7.77 -13.60 -7.88
CA LEU A 124 -8.40 -14.59 -8.73
C LEU A 124 -7.26 -15.48 -9.21
N TYR A 125 -7.12 -16.65 -8.59
CA TYR A 125 -6.10 -17.61 -8.97
C TYR A 125 -6.60 -18.41 -10.17
N SER A 126 -5.88 -18.38 -11.30
CA SER A 126 -6.06 -19.39 -12.33
C SER A 126 -5.53 -20.71 -11.77
N LEU A 127 -6.41 -21.68 -11.49
CA LEU A 127 -6.05 -23.03 -11.01
C LEU A 127 -5.88 -24.00 -12.19
N GLU A 128 -5.44 -23.48 -13.32
CA GLU A 128 -5.07 -24.24 -14.51
C GLU A 128 -3.71 -24.91 -14.30
N LYS A 129 -3.44 -25.98 -15.07
CA LYS A 129 -2.26 -26.84 -14.84
C LYS A 129 -0.95 -26.11 -15.18
N GLU A 130 -1.03 -25.17 -16.09
CA GLU A 130 0.06 -24.38 -16.64
C GLU A 130 0.62 -23.40 -15.60
N ASP A 131 -0.23 -22.92 -14.69
CA ASP A 131 0.10 -21.90 -13.68
C ASP A 131 0.30 -22.45 -12.26
N CYS A 132 0.34 -23.78 -12.11
CA CYS A 132 0.55 -24.43 -10.81
C CYS A 132 1.83 -25.29 -10.77
N TYR A 133 2.44 -25.40 -9.59
CA TYR A 133 3.44 -26.43 -9.29
C TYR A 133 2.81 -27.58 -8.51
N SER A 134 3.28 -28.80 -8.74
CA SER A 134 2.98 -29.92 -7.84
C SER A 134 3.81 -29.82 -6.55
N ILE A 135 3.31 -30.33 -5.42
CA ILE A 135 4.06 -30.30 -4.14
C ILE A 135 5.47 -30.89 -4.28
N GLY A 136 5.62 -31.98 -5.05
CA GLY A 136 6.92 -32.60 -5.31
C GLY A 136 7.86 -31.77 -6.20
N GLU A 137 7.33 -30.93 -7.10
CA GLU A 137 8.12 -29.94 -7.85
C GLU A 137 8.60 -28.82 -6.95
N ILE A 138 7.74 -28.31 -6.07
CA ILE A 138 8.09 -27.26 -5.10
C ILE A 138 9.22 -27.75 -4.18
N ALA A 139 9.08 -28.96 -3.64
CA ALA A 139 10.07 -29.58 -2.78
C ALA A 139 11.44 -29.70 -3.46
N ARG A 140 11.46 -30.15 -4.73
CA ARG A 140 12.69 -30.28 -5.53
C ARG A 140 13.31 -28.92 -5.87
N ARG A 141 12.50 -27.97 -6.35
CA ARG A 141 12.97 -26.65 -6.80
C ARG A 141 13.58 -25.83 -5.66
N PHE A 142 12.93 -25.80 -4.51
CA PHE A 142 13.39 -25.01 -3.36
C PHE A 142 14.25 -25.82 -2.38
N GLN A 143 14.46 -27.12 -2.64
CA GLN A 143 15.22 -28.04 -1.79
C GLN A 143 14.70 -28.05 -0.34
N ILE A 144 13.38 -28.27 -0.21
CA ILE A 144 12.62 -28.28 1.03
C ILE A 144 11.87 -29.62 1.13
N SER A 145 11.66 -30.14 2.34
CA SER A 145 10.83 -31.34 2.54
C SER A 145 9.36 -31.09 2.22
N GLU A 146 8.67 -32.07 1.65
CA GLU A 146 7.24 -31.96 1.33
C GLU A 146 6.39 -31.58 2.55
N GLY A 147 6.70 -32.11 3.73
CA GLY A 147 6.03 -31.74 4.99
C GLY A 147 6.17 -30.25 5.35
N SER A 148 7.30 -29.64 5.03
CA SER A 148 7.49 -28.19 5.22
C SER A 148 6.70 -27.39 4.18
N VAL A 149 6.58 -27.88 2.95
CA VAL A 149 5.73 -27.27 1.91
C VAL A 149 4.26 -27.25 2.36
N TYR A 150 3.73 -28.38 2.85
CA TYR A 150 2.37 -28.43 3.41
C TYR A 150 2.17 -27.50 4.60
N SER A 151 3.18 -27.38 5.47
CA SER A 151 3.14 -26.49 6.62
C SER A 151 3.11 -25.02 6.20
N HIS A 152 3.88 -24.63 5.19
CA HIS A 152 3.84 -23.29 4.61
C HIS A 152 2.52 -22.99 3.92
N ILE A 153 1.99 -23.91 3.11
CA ILE A 153 0.68 -23.74 2.44
C ILE A 153 -0.42 -23.46 3.46
N ARG A 154 -0.48 -24.24 4.55
CA ARG A 154 -1.45 -24.04 5.64
C ARG A 154 -1.24 -22.72 6.35
N LYS A 155 0.01 -22.36 6.67
CA LYS A 155 0.35 -21.13 7.38
C LYS A 155 0.00 -19.86 6.58
N TYR A 156 0.19 -19.89 5.27
CA TYR A 156 -0.04 -18.74 4.38
C TYR A 156 -1.39 -18.79 3.66
N SER A 157 -2.24 -19.78 3.98
CA SER A 157 -3.56 -19.96 3.36
C SER A 157 -3.51 -19.95 1.83
N ILE A 158 -2.49 -20.60 1.27
CA ILE A 158 -2.32 -20.69 -0.19
C ILE A 158 -3.37 -21.67 -0.72
N PRO A 159 -4.19 -21.27 -1.72
CA PRO A 159 -5.18 -22.18 -2.28
C PRO A 159 -4.49 -23.35 -2.96
N THR A 160 -5.02 -24.54 -2.75
CA THR A 160 -4.53 -25.75 -3.41
C THR A 160 -5.67 -26.45 -4.14
N ARG A 161 -5.33 -27.13 -5.23
CA ARG A 161 -6.25 -27.95 -6.01
C ARG A 161 -5.70 -29.35 -6.13
N GLN A 162 -6.49 -30.35 -5.74
CA GLN A 162 -6.15 -31.75 -6.00
C GLN A 162 -6.60 -32.13 -7.41
N ILE A 163 -5.68 -32.65 -8.21
CA ILE A 163 -5.98 -33.17 -9.55
C ILE A 163 -5.39 -34.58 -9.62
N GLY A 164 -6.26 -35.58 -9.52
CA GLY A 164 -5.86 -36.99 -9.41
C GLY A 164 -5.04 -37.25 -8.15
N LYS A 165 -3.83 -37.81 -8.32
CA LYS A 165 -2.92 -38.18 -7.23
C LYS A 165 -2.10 -37.02 -6.67
N TYR A 166 -2.00 -35.91 -7.40
CA TYR A 166 -1.13 -34.79 -7.04
C TYR A 166 -1.94 -33.58 -6.54
N VAL A 167 -1.34 -32.85 -5.60
CA VAL A 167 -1.83 -31.56 -5.11
C VAL A 167 -1.03 -30.45 -5.77
N TYR A 168 -1.73 -29.46 -6.29
CA TYR A 168 -1.19 -28.34 -7.04
C TYR A 168 -1.38 -27.03 -6.28
N ALA A 169 -0.38 -26.15 -6.33
CA ALA A 169 -0.42 -24.81 -5.76
C ALA A 169 0.02 -23.77 -6.81
N PRO A 170 -0.56 -22.55 -6.81
CA PRO A 170 -0.22 -21.51 -7.78
C PRO A 170 1.26 -21.15 -7.76
N LYS A 171 1.89 -21.09 -8.93
CA LYS A 171 3.32 -20.76 -9.09
C LYS A 171 3.64 -19.39 -8.50
N MET A 172 2.82 -18.38 -8.80
CA MET A 172 3.01 -17.01 -8.32
C MET A 172 3.13 -16.92 -6.80
N GLU A 173 2.25 -17.57 -6.05
CA GLU A 173 2.28 -17.52 -4.58
C GLU A 173 3.50 -18.25 -4.01
N ILE A 174 3.88 -19.38 -4.62
CA ILE A 174 5.03 -20.16 -4.19
C ILE A 174 6.35 -19.43 -4.49
N ASP A 175 6.49 -18.88 -5.69
CA ASP A 175 7.65 -18.08 -6.08
C ASP A 175 7.71 -16.80 -5.23
N ASN A 176 6.60 -16.12 -4.96
CA ASN A 176 6.57 -14.95 -4.07
C ASN A 176 6.95 -15.32 -2.62
N LEU A 177 6.47 -16.45 -2.13
CA LEU A 177 6.79 -16.93 -0.79
C LEU A 177 8.31 -17.19 -0.64
N TYR A 178 8.91 -17.94 -1.56
CA TYR A 178 10.30 -18.38 -1.43
C TYR A 178 11.33 -17.41 -2.02
N ASN A 179 11.04 -16.74 -3.14
CA ASN A 179 11.94 -15.76 -3.77
C ASN A 179 11.74 -14.34 -3.22
N GLY A 180 10.60 -14.05 -2.58
CA GLY A 180 10.36 -12.79 -1.89
C GLY A 180 9.94 -11.62 -2.79
N ASN A 181 9.44 -11.87 -4.00
CA ASN A 181 9.24 -10.80 -4.99
C ASN A 181 7.97 -9.95 -4.83
N GLU A 182 6.91 -10.37 -4.13
CA GLU A 182 5.71 -9.50 -4.00
C GLU A 182 4.93 -9.73 -2.70
N PHE A 183 5.50 -9.26 -1.58
CA PHE A 183 4.66 -8.87 -0.44
C PHE A 183 4.61 -7.34 -0.36
N ILE A 184 3.96 -6.74 -1.37
CA ILE A 184 3.48 -5.36 -1.37
C ILE A 184 1.96 -5.41 -1.36
#